data_AF-A0A538TSF6-F1
#
_entry.id   AF-A0A538TSF6-F1
#
_cell.length_a   1.000
_cell.length_b   1.000
_cell.length_c   1.000
_cell.angle_alpha   90.00
_cell.angle_beta   90.00
_cell.angle_gamma   90.00
#
_symmetry.space_group_name_H-M   'P 1'
#
loop_
_entity.id
_entity.type
_entity.pdbx_description
1 polymer ?
#
loop_
_entity_poly.entity_id
_entity_poly.type
_entity_poly.pdbx_seq_one_letter_code
_entity_poly.pdbx_strand_id
1 'polypeptide(L)'
;MTRMNRPSSTWRRLAIPASLTLVAVWIAAQVAPSRAAESRAHVRLVRLLGEVPDSDRAVLGHTHDLRLRLEHGNVLLLRKGGEFAAVLPIEGVTGGKDSLRYFYYVEHPAFLWVFPGQKDKGLKTVADGGSIVFNRFELKWRSAPGGLGWIYFPDDEASRNMRFSVVSGRTVDEADPKDTKYWIELGSPEASGF
;
A
#
# COMPACT_ATOMS: atom_id res chain seq x y z
N MET A 1 21.09 -66.15 56.60
CA MET A 1 20.40 -66.51 55.33
C MET A 1 20.34 -65.26 54.48
N THR A 2 20.73 -65.16 53.21
CA THR A 2 21.41 -66.06 52.28
C THR A 2 21.98 -65.16 51.16
N ARG A 3 23.29 -65.28 50.93
CA ARG A 3 24.08 -65.19 49.68
C ARG A 3 23.52 -64.52 48.41
N MET A 4 24.42 -63.74 47.79
CA MET A 4 24.90 -63.80 46.37
C MET A 4 23.83 -63.71 45.26
N ASN A 5 24.03 -63.10 44.09
CA ASN A 5 25.23 -62.98 43.28
C ASN A 5 24.95 -62.00 42.12
N ARG A 6 25.94 -61.18 41.76
CA ARG A 6 26.18 -60.65 40.39
C ARG A 6 26.25 -61.83 39.39
N PRO A 7 26.09 -61.67 38.04
CA PRO A 7 27.01 -60.83 37.25
C PRO A 7 26.51 -60.30 35.88
N SER A 8 27.12 -59.21 35.39
CA SER A 8 28.00 -59.15 34.20
C SER A 8 27.30 -59.33 32.86
N SER A 9 27.36 -58.40 31.92
CA SER A 9 28.49 -58.14 31.00
C SER A 9 27.81 -57.54 29.75
N THR A 10 28.39 -56.75 28.87
CA THR A 10 29.63 -56.94 28.12
C THR A 10 29.82 -55.62 27.34
N TRP A 11 30.91 -54.87 27.56
CA TRP A 11 32.02 -54.69 26.61
C TRP A 11 31.72 -53.96 25.29
N ARG A 12 32.40 -52.83 25.09
CA ARG A 12 33.36 -52.50 23.99
C ARG A 12 33.49 -50.96 23.96
N ARG A 13 34.57 -50.37 24.48
CA ARG A 13 35.90 -50.15 23.87
C ARG A 13 35.86 -49.39 22.53
N LEU A 14 36.68 -48.33 22.50
CA LEU A 14 37.33 -47.67 21.34
C LEU A 14 36.41 -46.74 20.54
N ALA A 15 36.83 -45.61 19.99
CA ALA A 15 38.07 -44.84 20.04
C ALA A 15 37.78 -43.48 19.36
N ILE A 16 38.48 -42.43 19.79
CA ILE A 16 38.67 -41.13 19.11
C ILE A 16 39.29 -41.44 17.71
N PRO A 17 38.91 -40.80 16.57
CA PRO A 17 39.39 -39.45 16.27
C PRO A 17 38.58 -38.55 15.31
N ALA A 18 39.06 -37.31 15.29
CA ALA A 18 38.84 -36.20 14.36
C ALA A 18 38.42 -36.54 12.94
N SER A 19 37.61 -35.66 12.34
CA SER A 19 37.65 -35.39 10.90
C SER A 19 37.16 -33.98 10.61
N LEU A 20 38.11 -33.10 10.32
CA LEU A 20 37.91 -31.83 9.63
C LEU A 20 37.04 -32.07 8.38
N THR A 21 35.89 -31.42 8.30
CA THR A 21 35.15 -31.32 7.03
C THR A 21 35.58 -30.05 6.32
N LEU A 22 36.63 -30.19 5.53
CA LEU A 22 37.01 -29.29 4.44
C LEU A 22 36.10 -29.66 3.27
N VAL A 23 35.05 -28.88 3.00
CA VAL A 23 34.36 -28.90 1.70
C VAL A 23 34.68 -27.58 1.02
N ALA A 24 35.77 -27.62 0.26
CA ALA A 24 36.09 -26.60 -0.71
C ALA A 24 35.09 -26.71 -1.88
N VAL A 25 34.43 -25.57 -2.15
CA VAL A 25 34.23 -24.96 -3.47
C VAL A 25 34.00 -25.92 -4.63
N TRP A 26 32.78 -25.91 -5.17
CA TRP A 26 32.54 -25.69 -6.59
C TRP A 26 31.04 -25.42 -6.85
N ILE A 27 30.67 -24.15 -6.82
CA ILE A 27 29.58 -23.65 -7.66
C ILE A 27 30.17 -22.50 -8.48
N ALA A 28 30.96 -22.88 -9.48
CA ALA A 28 31.18 -22.06 -10.66
C ALA A 28 29.91 -22.14 -11.50
N ALA A 29 28.88 -21.38 -11.12
CA ALA A 29 27.72 -21.13 -11.96
C ALA A 29 27.26 -19.69 -11.74
N GLN A 30 27.63 -18.84 -12.70
CA GLN A 30 26.86 -17.67 -13.10
C GLN A 30 26.72 -16.54 -12.06
N VAL A 31 27.84 -15.95 -11.64
CA VAL A 31 27.81 -14.49 -11.38
C VAL A 31 28.02 -13.79 -12.71
N ALA A 32 27.00 -13.87 -13.58
CA ALA A 32 26.83 -12.80 -14.54
C ALA A 32 26.63 -11.53 -13.71
N PRO A 33 27.31 -10.40 -14.01
CA PRO A 33 26.94 -9.14 -13.39
C PRO A 33 25.48 -8.92 -13.76
N SER A 34 24.58 -9.06 -12.78
CA SER A 34 23.23 -8.58 -12.92
C SER A 34 23.42 -7.07 -13.08
N ARG A 35 23.42 -6.64 -14.35
CA ARG A 35 23.06 -5.27 -14.68
C ARG A 35 21.77 -5.07 -13.92
N ALA A 36 21.84 -4.27 -12.85
CA ALA A 36 20.67 -3.69 -12.25
C ALA A 36 19.95 -3.06 -13.43
N ALA A 37 18.91 -3.76 -13.91
CA ALA A 37 17.94 -3.13 -14.75
C ALA A 37 17.40 -2.04 -13.83
N GLU A 38 17.88 -0.81 -14.03
CA GLU A 38 17.10 0.36 -13.72
C GLU A 38 15.83 0.22 -14.54
N SER A 39 14.91 -0.63 -14.10
CA SER A 39 13.52 -0.55 -14.48
C SER A 39 13.05 0.73 -13.83
N ARG A 40 13.34 1.84 -14.49
CA ARG A 40 12.67 3.12 -14.23
C ARG A 40 11.19 2.78 -14.25
N ALA A 41 10.58 2.78 -13.06
CA ALA A 41 9.15 2.63 -12.90
C ALA A 41 8.52 3.70 -13.78
N HIS A 42 8.03 3.29 -14.95
CA HIS A 42 7.22 4.13 -15.80
C HIS A 42 5.88 4.27 -15.09
N VAL A 43 5.82 5.16 -14.11
CA VAL A 43 4.56 5.64 -13.57
C VAL A 43 3.90 6.36 -14.74
N ARG A 44 3.03 5.64 -15.46
CA ARG A 44 2.17 6.21 -16.50
C ARG A 44 1.10 7.03 -15.80
N LEU A 45 1.50 8.14 -15.18
CA LEU A 45 0.60 9.07 -14.50
C LEU A 45 -0.57 9.49 -15.43
N VAL A 46 -0.27 9.63 -16.72
CA VAL A 46 -1.24 9.92 -17.80
C VAL A 46 -2.34 8.84 -17.96
N ARG A 47 -2.07 7.57 -17.62
CA ARG A 47 -3.12 6.53 -17.61
C ARG A 47 -3.95 6.54 -16.33
N LEU A 48 -3.43 7.16 -15.29
CA LEU A 48 -4.10 7.25 -14.01
C LEU A 48 -5.00 8.48 -13.96
N LEU A 49 -4.66 9.60 -14.58
CA LEU A 49 -5.51 10.78 -14.60
C LEU A 49 -6.43 10.79 -15.81
N GLY A 50 -7.66 11.25 -15.62
CA GLY A 50 -8.61 11.49 -16.70
C GLY A 50 -9.60 12.60 -16.32
N GLU A 51 -10.26 13.17 -17.31
CA GLU A 51 -11.32 14.16 -17.08
C GLU A 51 -12.58 13.50 -16.53
N VAL A 52 -13.34 14.24 -15.72
CA VAL A 52 -14.62 13.82 -15.17
C VAL A 52 -15.75 14.02 -16.19
N PRO A 53 -16.41 12.94 -16.66
CA PRO A 53 -17.56 13.04 -17.56
C PRO A 53 -18.78 13.65 -16.88
N ASP A 54 -19.60 14.37 -17.64
CA ASP A 54 -20.83 15.00 -17.13
C ASP A 54 -21.80 14.00 -16.49
N SER A 55 -21.85 12.77 -17.01
CA SER A 55 -22.68 11.69 -16.46
C SER A 55 -22.27 11.32 -15.03
N ASP A 56 -20.98 11.39 -14.70
CA ASP A 56 -20.49 11.08 -13.36
C ASP A 56 -20.69 12.29 -12.43
N ARG A 57 -20.54 13.53 -12.92
CA ARG A 57 -20.81 14.75 -12.13
C ARG A 57 -22.25 14.82 -11.64
N ALA A 58 -23.21 14.43 -12.47
CA ALA A 58 -24.62 14.42 -12.10
C ALA A 58 -24.92 13.50 -10.91
N VAL A 59 -24.14 12.44 -10.72
CA VAL A 59 -24.33 11.45 -9.64
C VAL A 59 -23.50 11.80 -8.41
N LEU A 60 -22.26 12.26 -8.61
CA LEU A 60 -21.29 12.47 -7.53
C LEU A 60 -21.35 13.86 -6.91
N GLY A 61 -22.01 14.82 -7.57
CA GLY A 61 -22.04 16.22 -7.18
C GLY A 61 -20.78 16.97 -7.60
N HIS A 62 -20.45 18.03 -6.85
CA HIS A 62 -19.30 18.89 -7.11
C HIS A 62 -17.99 18.12 -6.85
N THR A 63 -17.25 17.87 -7.92
CA THR A 63 -15.94 17.20 -7.92
C THR A 63 -15.00 17.98 -8.82
N HIS A 64 -13.72 17.91 -8.54
CA HIS A 64 -12.68 18.48 -9.40
C HIS A 64 -12.75 17.88 -10.80
N ASP A 65 -12.26 18.61 -11.80
CA ASP A 65 -12.33 18.21 -13.21
C ASP A 65 -11.49 16.97 -13.56
N LEU A 66 -10.68 16.51 -12.61
CA LEU A 66 -9.80 15.35 -12.73
C LEU A 66 -10.28 14.20 -11.85
N ARG A 67 -10.21 12.99 -12.40
CA ARG A 67 -10.38 11.71 -11.70
C ARG A 67 -9.15 10.84 -11.84
N LEU A 68 -8.99 9.94 -10.87
CA LEU A 68 -7.88 9.01 -10.79
C LEU A 68 -8.36 7.57 -10.99
N ARG A 69 -7.83 6.89 -12.01
CA ARG A 69 -8.06 5.48 -12.27
C ARG A 69 -7.37 4.62 -11.23
N LEU A 70 -8.12 3.68 -10.65
CA LEU A 70 -7.54 2.65 -9.80
C LEU A 70 -6.95 1.53 -10.65
N GLU A 71 -5.71 1.18 -10.34
CA GLU A 71 -4.99 0.07 -10.94
C GLU A 71 -4.43 -0.81 -9.83
N HIS A 72 -4.36 -2.11 -10.07
CA HIS A 72 -3.83 -3.05 -9.09
C HIS A 72 -2.36 -2.75 -8.79
N GLY A 73 -2.00 -2.80 -7.50
CA GLY A 73 -0.64 -2.49 -7.05
C GLY A 73 -0.30 -1.01 -6.98
N ASN A 74 -1.28 -0.12 -7.19
CA ASN A 74 -1.14 1.31 -6.89
C ASN A 74 -1.68 1.61 -5.50
N VAL A 75 -0.91 2.36 -4.73
CA VAL A 75 -1.33 2.95 -3.47
C VAL A 75 -1.56 4.44 -3.69
N LEU A 76 -2.78 4.90 -3.40
CA LEU A 76 -3.13 6.30 -3.38
C LEU A 76 -2.71 6.90 -2.04
N LEU A 77 -1.80 7.87 -2.10
CA LEU A 77 -1.33 8.60 -0.94
C LEU A 77 -2.01 9.95 -0.90
N LEU A 78 -2.42 10.37 0.29
CA LEU A 78 -3.12 11.63 0.52
C LEU A 78 -2.43 12.40 1.64
N ARG A 79 -2.45 13.72 1.51
CA ARG A 79 -1.95 14.64 2.52
C ARG A 79 -2.87 15.84 2.64
N LYS A 80 -3.19 16.20 3.87
CA LYS A 80 -3.89 17.46 4.17
C LYS A 80 -3.38 18.02 5.50
N GLY A 81 -2.74 19.18 5.44
CA GLY A 81 -2.02 19.73 6.60
C GLY A 81 -0.91 18.78 7.09
N GLY A 82 -1.00 18.36 8.35
CA GLY A 82 -0.10 17.38 8.98
C GLY A 82 -0.65 15.95 9.03
N GLU A 83 -1.81 15.69 8.42
CA GLU A 83 -2.39 14.35 8.33
C GLU A 83 -2.01 13.69 7.00
N PHE A 84 -1.82 12.38 7.05
CA PHE A 84 -1.51 11.55 5.91
C PHE A 84 -2.44 10.35 5.86
N ALA A 85 -2.68 9.85 4.66
CA ALA A 85 -3.39 8.60 4.47
C ALA A 85 -2.84 7.83 3.28
N ALA A 86 -3.00 6.51 3.31
CA ALA A 86 -2.77 5.64 2.18
C ALA A 86 -3.97 4.74 1.95
N VAL A 87 -4.34 4.55 0.69
CA VAL A 87 -5.45 3.69 0.26
C VAL A 87 -4.93 2.73 -0.80
N LEU A 88 -5.05 1.43 -0.53
CA LEU A 88 -4.75 0.37 -1.49
C LEU A 88 -6.05 -0.34 -1.90
N PRO A 89 -6.49 -0.17 -3.16
CA PRO A 89 -7.59 -0.94 -3.72
C PRO A 89 -7.23 -2.42 -3.78
N ILE A 90 -8.15 -3.30 -3.39
CA ILE A 90 -7.92 -4.75 -3.39
C ILE A 90 -8.71 -5.41 -4.51
N GLU A 91 -10.01 -5.18 -4.52
CA GLU A 91 -10.93 -5.86 -5.43
C GLU A 91 -12.15 -4.98 -5.70
N GLY A 92 -12.55 -4.95 -6.97
CA GLY A 92 -13.79 -4.36 -7.43
C GLY A 92 -14.82 -5.47 -7.64
N VAL A 93 -15.95 -5.41 -6.94
CA VAL A 93 -17.07 -6.33 -7.12
C VAL A 93 -18.19 -5.58 -7.84
N THR A 94 -18.71 -6.16 -8.92
CA THR A 94 -19.76 -5.52 -9.71
C THR A 94 -21.07 -5.47 -8.93
N GLY A 95 -21.51 -4.27 -8.58
CA GLY A 95 -22.79 -4.02 -7.93
C GLY A 95 -22.83 -4.38 -6.44
N GLY A 96 -23.61 -3.61 -5.67
CA GLY A 96 -23.82 -3.83 -4.23
C GLY A 96 -23.07 -2.85 -3.32
N LYS A 97 -23.24 -3.05 -2.01
CA LYS A 97 -22.68 -2.17 -0.97
C LYS A 97 -21.17 -2.29 -0.79
N ASP A 98 -20.57 -3.37 -1.30
CA ASP A 98 -19.14 -3.69 -1.16
C ASP A 98 -18.42 -3.66 -2.52
N SER A 99 -18.83 -2.75 -3.40
CA SER A 99 -18.32 -2.68 -4.78
C SER A 99 -16.83 -2.44 -4.90
N LEU A 100 -16.22 -1.85 -3.88
CA LEU A 100 -14.78 -1.72 -3.75
C LEU A 100 -14.38 -2.10 -2.32
N ARG A 101 -13.44 -3.02 -2.21
CA ARG A 101 -12.75 -3.36 -0.96
C ARG A 101 -11.36 -2.76 -0.99
N TYR A 102 -10.95 -2.09 0.09
CA TYR A 102 -9.65 -1.41 0.16
C TYR A 102 -9.02 -1.49 1.55
N PHE A 103 -7.69 -1.60 1.58
CA PHE A 103 -6.90 -1.36 2.79
C PHE A 103 -6.64 0.14 2.91
N TYR A 104 -6.61 0.61 4.16
CA TYR A 104 -6.23 1.98 4.43
C TYR A 104 -5.35 2.09 5.68
N TYR A 105 -4.59 3.16 5.73
CA TYR A 105 -4.21 3.74 7.01
C TYR A 105 -4.34 5.26 6.99
N VAL A 106 -4.48 5.83 8.17
CA VAL A 106 -4.41 7.27 8.45
C VAL A 106 -3.33 7.48 9.50
N GLU A 107 -2.44 8.41 9.24
CA GLU A 107 -1.50 8.91 10.23
C GLU A 107 -1.92 10.30 10.69
N HIS A 108 -2.17 10.42 11.98
CA HIS A 108 -2.52 11.67 12.63
C HIS A 108 -1.27 12.52 12.91
N PRO A 109 -1.38 13.85 12.95
CA PRO A 109 -0.26 14.71 13.31
C PRO A 109 0.27 14.34 14.69
N ALA A 110 1.60 14.38 14.83
CA ALA A 110 2.24 14.24 16.13
C ALA A 110 1.72 15.33 17.09
N PHE A 111 1.14 14.91 18.21
CA PHE A 111 0.76 15.84 19.28
C PHE A 111 1.96 16.03 20.20
N LEU A 112 2.59 17.22 20.12
CA LEU A 112 3.90 17.51 20.71
C LEU A 112 5.00 16.62 20.10
N TRP A 113 6.21 17.14 19.91
CA TRP A 113 7.32 16.47 19.21
C TRP A 113 7.79 15.12 19.78
N VAL A 114 7.11 14.60 20.80
CA VAL A 114 7.51 13.46 21.63
C VAL A 114 6.70 12.19 21.33
N PHE A 115 5.53 12.31 20.69
CA PHE A 115 4.69 11.16 20.35
C PHE A 115 4.67 10.94 18.85
N PRO A 116 5.13 9.77 18.35
CA PRO A 116 4.92 9.43 16.95
C PRO A 116 3.42 9.50 16.66
N GLY A 117 3.06 10.06 15.50
CA GLY A 117 1.66 10.17 15.08
C GLY A 117 0.96 8.82 15.20
N GLN A 118 -0.26 8.82 15.74
CA GLN A 118 -1.05 7.60 15.81
C GLN A 118 -1.37 7.13 14.39
N LYS A 119 -1.10 5.85 14.10
CA LYS A 119 -1.44 5.22 12.82
C LYS A 119 -2.65 4.31 13.01
N ASP A 120 -3.79 4.73 12.48
CA ASP A 120 -4.98 3.90 12.40
C ASP A 120 -4.98 3.15 11.08
N LYS A 121 -5.21 1.84 11.10
CA LYS A 121 -5.23 1.02 9.88
C LYS A 121 -6.41 0.07 9.88
N GLY A 122 -6.88 -0.28 8.69
CA GLY A 122 -7.97 -1.23 8.57
C GLY A 122 -8.32 -1.59 7.13
N LEU A 123 -9.44 -2.28 7.05
CA LEU A 123 -10.06 -2.72 5.82
C LEU A 123 -11.49 -2.16 5.81
N LYS A 124 -11.88 -1.55 4.71
CA LYS A 124 -13.24 -1.03 4.50
C LYS A 124 -13.75 -1.40 3.12
N THR A 125 -15.06 -1.21 2.96
CA THR A 125 -15.76 -1.37 1.70
C THR A 125 -16.54 -0.10 1.37
N VAL A 126 -16.81 0.12 0.08
CA VAL A 126 -17.63 1.22 -0.39
C VAL A 126 -18.50 0.79 -1.58
N ALA A 127 -19.76 1.25 -1.57
CA ALA A 127 -20.71 1.01 -2.65
C ALA A 127 -20.36 1.84 -3.90
N ASP A 128 -20.87 1.43 -5.06
CA ASP A 128 -20.66 2.19 -6.29
C ASP A 128 -21.35 3.55 -6.21
N GLY A 129 -20.62 4.64 -6.47
CA GLY A 129 -21.08 6.01 -6.20
C GLY A 129 -20.93 6.44 -4.74
N GLY A 130 -20.36 5.59 -3.88
CA GLY A 130 -20.17 5.85 -2.47
C GLY A 130 -18.96 6.73 -2.16
N SER A 131 -18.84 7.08 -0.87
CA SER A 131 -17.76 7.94 -0.36
C SER A 131 -16.79 7.13 0.50
N ILE A 132 -15.50 7.32 0.24
CA ILE A 132 -14.40 6.79 1.03
C ILE A 132 -14.01 7.90 2.01
N VAL A 133 -14.44 7.75 3.26
CA VAL A 133 -14.25 8.78 4.30
C VAL A 133 -13.33 8.27 5.39
N PHE A 134 -12.29 9.05 5.68
CA PHE A 134 -11.42 8.84 6.83
C PHE A 134 -10.83 10.17 7.34
N ASN A 135 -11.13 10.49 8.60
CA ASN A 135 -10.73 11.73 9.27
C ASN A 135 -11.02 12.99 8.42
N ARG A 136 -9.99 13.62 7.83
CA ARG A 136 -10.12 14.84 7.01
C ARG A 136 -10.13 14.61 5.50
N PHE A 137 -10.17 13.36 5.07
CA PHE A 137 -10.14 13.00 3.66
C PHE A 137 -11.48 12.39 3.26
N GLU A 138 -12.02 12.90 2.16
CA GLU A 138 -13.16 12.34 1.48
C GLU A 138 -12.80 12.15 0.01
N LEU A 139 -13.05 10.95 -0.50
CA LEU A 139 -12.97 10.64 -1.92
C LEU A 139 -14.29 10.03 -2.36
N LYS A 140 -14.69 10.21 -3.61
CA LYS A 140 -15.79 9.46 -4.21
C LYS A 140 -15.27 8.32 -5.07
N TRP A 141 -16.07 7.28 -5.19
CA TRP A 141 -15.75 6.08 -5.94
C TRP A 141 -16.81 5.77 -6.99
N ARG A 142 -16.40 5.41 -8.21
CA ARG A 142 -17.26 4.75 -9.20
C ARG A 142 -16.56 3.57 -9.82
N SER A 143 -17.29 2.46 -9.93
CA SER A 143 -16.86 1.33 -10.75
C SER A 143 -16.79 1.72 -12.23
N ALA A 144 -15.90 1.09 -12.99
CA ALA A 144 -15.83 1.26 -14.43
C ALA A 144 -15.97 -0.11 -15.13
N PRO A 145 -16.61 -0.16 -16.31
CA PRO A 145 -16.64 -1.39 -17.10
C PRO A 145 -15.22 -1.91 -17.37
N GLY A 146 -14.95 -3.17 -17.01
CA GLY A 146 -13.69 -3.85 -17.31
C GLY A 146 -12.53 -3.61 -16.33
N GLY A 147 -12.79 -3.16 -15.09
CA GLY A 147 -11.73 -3.05 -14.09
C GLY A 147 -12.18 -2.49 -12.74
N LEU A 148 -11.21 -2.04 -11.93
CA LEU A 148 -11.46 -1.48 -10.61
C LEU A 148 -12.37 -0.26 -10.72
N GLY A 149 -11.95 0.85 -11.34
CA GLY A 149 -12.81 2.04 -11.48
C GLY A 149 -12.05 3.36 -11.34
N TRP A 150 -12.75 4.38 -10.86
CA TRP A 150 -12.25 5.76 -10.73
C TRP A 150 -12.50 6.33 -9.34
N ILE A 151 -11.51 7.04 -8.84
CA ILE A 151 -11.57 7.90 -7.66
C ILE A 151 -11.78 9.33 -8.13
N TYR A 152 -12.71 10.01 -7.48
CA TYR A 152 -13.01 11.42 -7.71
C TYR A 152 -12.73 12.18 -6.43
N PHE A 153 -12.33 13.43 -6.59
CA PHE A 153 -12.01 14.31 -5.48
C PHE A 153 -13.13 15.36 -5.38
N PRO A 154 -13.84 15.43 -4.25
CA PRO A 154 -14.83 16.49 -4.03
C PRO A 154 -14.18 17.88 -4.14
N ASP A 155 -14.89 18.84 -4.72
CA ASP A 155 -14.46 20.25 -4.83
C ASP A 155 -15.24 21.10 -3.81
N ASP A 156 -15.06 20.78 -2.54
CA ASP A 156 -15.67 21.49 -1.41
C ASP A 156 -14.60 22.09 -0.49
N GLU A 157 -15.02 22.98 0.41
CA GLU A 157 -14.11 23.59 1.39
C GLU A 157 -13.43 22.53 2.26
N ALA A 158 -14.11 21.41 2.52
CA ALA A 158 -13.58 20.28 3.27
C ALA A 158 -12.51 19.50 2.50
N SER A 159 -12.32 19.73 1.20
CA SER A 159 -11.29 19.09 0.36
C SER A 159 -10.17 20.05 -0.03
N ARG A 160 -10.31 21.35 0.28
CA ARG A 160 -9.31 22.38 -0.03
C ARG A 160 -7.91 22.05 0.50
N ASN A 161 -6.89 22.32 -0.32
CA ASN A 161 -5.46 22.04 -0.05
C ASN A 161 -5.16 20.55 0.17
N MET A 162 -6.06 19.64 -0.22
CA MET A 162 -5.76 18.22 -0.26
C MET A 162 -4.76 17.98 -1.39
N ARG A 163 -3.74 17.18 -1.08
CA ARG A 163 -2.75 16.73 -2.04
C ARG A 163 -2.83 15.22 -2.17
N PHE A 164 -2.59 14.73 -3.37
CA PHE A 164 -2.50 13.31 -3.60
C PHE A 164 -1.23 12.93 -4.37
N SER A 165 -0.86 11.66 -4.26
CA SER A 165 0.17 11.03 -5.07
C SER A 165 -0.19 9.58 -5.28
N VAL A 166 0.39 8.97 -6.32
CA VAL A 166 0.22 7.54 -6.56
C VAL A 166 1.58 6.90 -6.68
N VAL A 167 1.77 5.86 -5.88
CA VAL A 167 3.00 5.06 -5.88
C VAL A 167 2.65 3.60 -6.12
N SER A 168 3.61 2.83 -6.61
CA SER A 168 3.48 1.38 -6.69
C SER A 168 3.75 0.76 -5.31
N GLY A 169 2.93 -0.18 -4.87
CA GLY A 169 3.13 -0.92 -3.62
C GLY A 169 2.21 -2.15 -3.55
N ARG A 170 2.65 -3.19 -2.85
CA ARG A 170 1.84 -4.40 -2.62
C ARG A 170 1.00 -4.29 -1.35
N THR A 171 1.41 -3.43 -0.42
CA THR A 171 0.69 -3.15 0.82
C THR A 171 0.69 -1.65 1.10
N VAL A 172 -0.23 -1.19 1.95
CA VAL A 172 -0.22 0.20 2.43
C VAL A 172 0.99 0.48 3.34
N ASP A 173 1.59 -0.53 3.96
CA ASP A 173 2.74 -0.35 4.85
C ASP A 173 4.06 -0.17 4.06
N GLU A 174 4.11 -0.59 2.80
CA GLU A 174 5.25 -0.36 1.89
C GLU A 174 5.28 1.06 1.31
N ALA A 175 4.19 1.83 1.45
CA ALA A 175 4.02 3.15 0.86
C ALA A 175 3.84 4.21 1.96
N ASP A 176 4.95 4.89 2.30
CA ASP A 176 4.94 6.02 3.22
C ASP A 176 4.76 7.36 2.45
N PRO A 177 3.66 8.11 2.67
CA PRO A 177 3.48 9.49 2.23
C PRO A 177 4.66 10.39 2.52
N LYS A 178 5.40 10.19 3.61
CA LYS A 178 6.55 11.03 3.96
C LYS A 178 7.75 10.82 3.03
N ASP A 179 7.87 9.65 2.43
CA ASP A 179 8.90 9.36 1.43
C ASP A 179 8.54 9.91 0.04
N THR A 180 7.30 10.37 -0.13
CA THR A 180 6.79 10.85 -1.40
C THR A 180 7.26 12.28 -1.70
N LYS A 181 8.06 12.40 -2.76
CA LYS A 181 8.61 13.68 -3.22
C LYS A 181 7.65 14.49 -4.10
N TYR A 182 6.70 13.82 -4.76
CA TYR A 182 5.81 14.43 -5.74
C TYR A 182 4.37 14.40 -5.25
N TRP A 183 3.78 15.58 -5.17
CA TRP A 183 2.41 15.80 -4.72
C TRP A 183 1.67 16.61 -5.77
N ILE A 184 0.47 16.16 -6.12
CA ILE A 184 -0.48 16.93 -6.92
C ILE A 184 -1.42 17.61 -5.94
N GLU A 185 -1.45 18.93 -5.97
CA GLU A 185 -2.37 19.72 -5.17
C GLU A 185 -3.64 19.98 -5.98
N LEU A 186 -4.78 19.70 -5.36
CA LEU A 186 -6.08 20.03 -5.92
C LEU A 186 -6.38 21.50 -5.56
N GLY A 187 -6.37 22.37 -6.56
CA GLY A 187 -6.75 23.77 -6.41
C GLY A 187 -8.26 23.95 -6.47
N SER A 188 -8.76 25.10 -6.02
CA SER A 188 -10.07 25.61 -6.44
C SER A 188 -9.90 26.48 -7.69
N PRO A 189 -10.90 26.57 -8.60
CA PRO A 189 -10.77 27.35 -9.83
C PRO A 189 -10.38 28.82 -9.59
N GLU A 190 -10.68 29.33 -8.39
CA GLU A 190 -10.42 30.70 -7.95
C GLU A 190 -9.07 30.89 -7.26
N ALA A 191 -8.31 29.83 -7.00
CA ALA A 191 -6.99 29.86 -6.38
C ALA A 191 -5.87 29.71 -7.43
N SER A 192 -4.80 30.48 -7.28
CA SER A 192 -3.63 30.39 -8.16
C SER A 192 -2.96 29.03 -8.06
N GLY A 193 -2.76 28.34 -9.20
CA GLY A 193 -2.10 27.02 -9.26
C GLY A 193 -2.90 25.88 -9.90
N PHE A 194 -4.02 26.19 -10.56
CA PHE A 194 -4.68 25.29 -11.51
C PHE A 194 -3.84 25.08 -12.78
#